data_AF-A0AAW7SF26-F1
#
_entry.id   AF-A0AAW7SF26-F1
#
_cell.length_a   1.000
_cell.length_b   1.000
_cell.length_c   1.000
_cell.angle_alpha   90.00
_cell.angle_beta   90.00
_cell.angle_gamma   90.00
#
_symmetry.space_group_name_H-M   'P 1'
#
loop_
_entity.id
_entity.type
_entity.pdbx_description
1 polymer ?
#
loop_
_entity_poly.entity_id
_entity_poly.type
_entity_poly.pdbx_seq_one_letter_code
_entity_poly.pdbx_strand_id
1 'polypeptide(L)'
;MNDFAMTALELAKMFGLTPRRIGQYRDDQLLPTVERGKFDVAWLLNLRVGEKRASNLRKRPDRDTLMALGWLSGTNDNPSEDDLAAFGRLFERNGLTRDAALLAVGRALQLVAR
;
A
#
# COMPACT_ATOMS: atom_id res chain seq x y z
N MET A 1 -1.79 -8.93 18.42
CA MET A 1 -2.37 -9.56 17.22
C MET A 1 -2.76 -8.42 16.30
N ASN A 2 -2.27 -8.42 15.07
CA ASN A 2 -2.59 -7.33 14.13
C ASN A 2 -3.96 -7.62 13.51
N ASP A 3 -4.99 -6.85 13.86
CA ASP A 3 -6.37 -7.05 13.40
C ASP A 3 -6.53 -6.96 11.86
N PHE A 4 -5.51 -6.45 11.17
CA PHE A 4 -5.46 -6.29 9.72
C PHE A 4 -4.67 -7.39 9.01
N ALA A 5 -4.11 -8.36 9.75
CA ALA A 5 -3.31 -9.45 9.20
C ALA A 5 -4.21 -10.58 8.68
N MET A 6 -4.15 -10.81 7.37
CA MET A 6 -4.91 -11.85 6.68
C MET A 6 -4.00 -12.78 5.88
N THR A 7 -4.35 -14.07 5.83
CA THR A 7 -3.70 -15.07 4.98
C THR A 7 -3.87 -14.74 3.50
N ALA A 8 -3.01 -15.33 2.65
CA ALA A 8 -3.17 -15.24 1.20
C ALA A 8 -4.55 -15.73 0.72
N LEU A 9 -5.14 -16.73 1.38
CA LEU A 9 -6.45 -17.26 1.02
C LEU A 9 -7.59 -16.28 1.35
N GLU A 10 -7.54 -15.63 2.52
CA GLU A 10 -8.52 -14.63 2.92
C GLU A 10 -8.47 -13.41 2.01
N LEU A 11 -7.26 -12.90 1.72
CA LEU A 11 -7.09 -11.80 0.78
C LEU A 11 -7.54 -12.17 -0.63
N ALA A 12 -7.21 -13.37 -1.11
CA ALA A 12 -7.67 -13.85 -2.41
C ALA A 12 -9.20 -13.79 -2.53
N LYS A 13 -9.92 -14.28 -1.52
CA LYS A 13 -11.40 -14.22 -1.47
C LYS A 13 -11.91 -12.78 -1.46
N MET A 14 -11.35 -11.92 -0.61
CA MET A 14 -11.79 -10.54 -0.46
C MET A 14 -11.58 -9.69 -1.72
N PHE A 15 -10.47 -9.90 -2.42
CA PHE A 15 -10.05 -9.08 -3.54
C PHE A 15 -10.40 -9.65 -4.92
N GLY A 16 -11.07 -10.82 -4.97
CA GLY A 16 -11.36 -11.54 -6.20
C GLY A 16 -10.08 -11.98 -6.92
N LEU A 17 -9.06 -12.39 -6.18
CA LEU A 17 -7.76 -12.83 -6.68
C LEU A 17 -7.54 -14.31 -6.39
N THR A 18 -6.50 -14.90 -6.96
CA THR A 18 -6.04 -16.24 -6.56
C THR A 18 -5.02 -16.14 -5.42
N PRO A 19 -4.91 -17.15 -4.52
CA PRO A 19 -3.84 -17.16 -3.52
C PRO A 19 -2.44 -17.09 -4.13
N ARG A 20 -2.26 -17.68 -5.33
CA ARG A 20 -1.03 -17.57 -6.12
C ARG A 20 -0.72 -16.12 -6.46
N ARG A 21 -1.71 -15.32 -6.85
CA ARG A 21 -1.51 -13.90 -7.15
C ARG A 21 -1.08 -13.11 -5.91
N ILE A 22 -1.61 -13.43 -4.73
CA ILE A 22 -1.13 -12.84 -3.47
C ILE A 22 0.32 -13.23 -3.20
N GLY A 23 0.68 -14.50 -3.43
CA GLY A 23 2.06 -14.98 -3.36
C GLY A 23 3.01 -14.21 -4.28
N GLN A 24 2.58 -13.91 -5.52
CA GLN A 24 3.36 -13.09 -6.45
C GLN A 24 3.63 -11.68 -5.90
N TYR A 25 2.65 -11.01 -5.28
CA TYR A 25 2.92 -9.70 -4.66
C TYR A 25 4.00 -9.77 -3.57
N ARG A 26 4.04 -10.86 -2.79
CA ARG A 26 5.12 -11.09 -1.82
C ARG A 26 6.45 -11.31 -2.53
N ASP A 27 6.47 -12.17 -3.54
CA ASP A 27 7.69 -12.56 -4.26
C ASP A 27 8.30 -11.36 -5.03
N ASP A 28 7.45 -10.49 -5.56
CA ASP A 28 7.81 -9.21 -6.17
C ASP A 28 8.17 -8.12 -5.13
N GLN A 29 8.23 -8.48 -3.84
CA GLN A 29 8.49 -7.60 -2.70
C GLN A 29 7.50 -6.44 -2.52
N LEU A 30 6.34 -6.51 -3.17
CA LEU A 30 5.30 -5.47 -3.15
C LEU A 30 4.39 -5.53 -1.92
N LEU A 31 4.22 -6.70 -1.32
CA LEU A 31 3.34 -6.92 -0.16
C LEU A 31 4.16 -7.45 1.03
N PRO A 32 4.46 -6.60 2.03
CA PRO A 32 5.14 -6.99 3.25
C PRO A 32 4.39 -8.08 4.02
N THR A 33 5.12 -8.97 4.65
CA THR A 33 4.57 -9.99 5.56
C THR A 33 4.55 -9.41 6.98
N VAL A 34 3.38 -9.31 7.59
CA VAL A 34 3.22 -8.75 8.95
C VAL A 34 3.29 -9.82 10.04
N GLU A 35 2.86 -11.04 9.73
CA GLU A 35 2.98 -12.24 10.57
C GLU A 35 3.27 -13.43 9.64
N ARG A 36 3.81 -14.55 10.15
CA ARG A 36 4.15 -15.71 9.31
C ARG A 36 2.97 -16.14 8.41
N GLY A 37 3.09 -15.91 7.11
CA GLY A 37 2.08 -16.28 6.12
C GLY A 37 0.86 -15.34 6.05
N LYS A 38 0.90 -14.19 6.72
CA LYS A 38 -0.16 -13.18 6.70
C LYS A 38 0.37 -11.81 6.24
N PHE A 39 -0.53 -11.07 5.62
CA PHE A 39 -0.26 -9.78 5.00
C PHE A 39 -1.30 -8.76 5.46
N ASP A 40 -0.94 -7.49 5.36
CA ASP A 40 -1.82 -6.41 5.73
C ASP A 40 -2.86 -6.12 4.64
N VAL A 41 -4.14 -6.22 5.00
CA VAL A 41 -5.26 -5.98 4.08
C VAL A 41 -5.29 -4.54 3.55
N ALA A 42 -4.99 -3.55 4.40
CA ALA A 42 -5.00 -2.14 4.01
C ALA A 42 -3.83 -1.83 3.07
N TRP A 43 -2.68 -2.49 3.29
CA TRP A 43 -1.55 -2.40 2.36
C TRP A 43 -1.93 -2.87 0.96
N LEU A 44 -2.50 -4.07 0.85
CA LEU A 44 -2.90 -4.62 -0.45
C LEU A 44 -3.99 -3.77 -1.12
N LEU A 45 -4.97 -3.27 -0.35
CA LEU A 45 -6.01 -2.37 -0.86
C LEU A 45 -5.39 -1.14 -1.53
N ASN A 46 -4.57 -0.40 -0.78
CA ASN A 46 -3.95 0.83 -1.26
C ASN A 46 -2.98 0.55 -2.41
N LEU A 47 -2.18 -0.51 -2.33
CA LEU A 47 -1.28 -0.90 -3.42
C LEU A 47 -2.04 -1.10 -4.73
N ARG A 48 -3.17 -1.83 -4.72
CA ARG A 48 -3.97 -2.07 -5.93
C ARG A 48 -4.62 -0.80 -6.48
N VAL A 49 -5.07 0.09 -5.61
CA VAL A 49 -5.58 1.41 -6.05
C VAL A 49 -4.46 2.23 -6.68
N GLY A 50 -3.27 2.20 -6.08
CA GLY A 50 -2.06 2.83 -6.61
C GLY A 50 -1.68 2.31 -7.99
N GLU A 51 -1.69 0.99 -8.19
CA GLU A 51 -1.43 0.37 -9.50
C GLU A 51 -2.42 0.85 -10.56
N LYS A 52 -3.70 0.98 -10.22
CA LYS A 52 -4.70 1.54 -11.14
C LYS A 52 -4.43 3.00 -11.47
N ARG A 53 -4.12 3.84 -10.47
CA ARG A 53 -3.78 5.26 -10.67
C ARG A 53 -2.50 5.46 -11.47
N ALA A 54 -1.53 4.55 -11.31
CA ALA A 54 -0.26 4.59 -12.02
C ALA A 54 -0.31 4.00 -13.45
N SER A 55 -1.44 3.46 -13.90
CA SER A 55 -1.57 2.74 -15.19
C SER A 55 -1.12 3.54 -16.41
N ASN A 56 -1.31 4.86 -16.39
CA ASN A 56 -0.94 5.75 -17.50
C ASN A 56 0.42 6.43 -17.31
N LEU A 57 1.15 6.13 -16.23
CA LEU A 57 2.46 6.72 -15.99
C LEU A 57 3.52 6.06 -16.88
N ARG A 58 4.38 6.90 -17.48
CA ARG A 58 5.49 6.43 -18.33
C ARG A 58 6.43 5.45 -17.62
N LYS A 59 6.62 5.63 -16.32
CA LYS A 59 7.45 4.76 -15.48
C LYS A 59 6.65 4.36 -14.25
N ARG A 60 6.61 3.05 -13.98
CA ARG A 60 5.98 2.51 -12.77
C ARG A 60 6.74 3.02 -11.53
N PRO A 61 6.06 3.66 -10.56
CA PRO A 61 6.68 4.04 -9.29
C PRO A 61 7.13 2.82 -8.48
N ASP A 62 7.98 3.05 -7.49
CA ASP A 62 8.34 2.01 -6.51
C ASP A 62 7.11 1.60 -5.67
N ARG A 63 7.25 0.49 -4.92
CA ARG A 63 6.18 -0.07 -4.09
C ARG A 63 5.57 0.95 -3.13
N ASP A 64 6.42 1.66 -2.39
CA ASP A 64 5.97 2.55 -1.31
C ASP A 64 5.24 3.75 -1.90
N THR A 65 5.75 4.28 -3.02
CA THR A 65 5.10 5.35 -3.79
C THR A 65 3.77 4.88 -4.39
N LEU A 66 3.69 3.65 -4.90
CA LEU A 66 2.42 3.07 -5.38
C LEU A 66 1.40 2.94 -4.25
N MET A 67 1.82 2.42 -3.10
CA MET A 67 0.94 2.30 -1.93
C MET A 67 0.44 3.68 -1.48
N ALA A 68 1.34 4.67 -1.35
CA ALA A 68 1.00 6.05 -1.02
C ALA A 68 0.05 6.70 -2.04
N LEU A 69 0.28 6.48 -3.34
CA LEU A 69 -0.57 6.98 -4.41
C LEU A 69 -1.99 6.42 -4.31
N GLY A 70 -2.13 5.14 -3.95
CA GLY A 70 -3.44 4.55 -3.69
C GLY A 70 -4.11 5.12 -2.46
N TRP A 71 -3.37 5.27 -1.37
CA TRP A 71 -3.89 5.85 -0.12
C TRP A 71 -4.39 7.29 -0.29
N LEU A 72 -3.65 8.13 -1.02
CA LEU A 72 -4.02 9.52 -1.29
C LEU A 72 -5.40 9.66 -1.96
N SER A 73 -5.87 8.63 -2.68
CA SER A 73 -7.22 8.66 -3.25
C SER A 73 -8.31 8.75 -2.18
N GLY A 74 -8.07 8.22 -0.98
CA GLY A 74 -8.99 8.30 0.16
C GLY A 74 -9.00 9.67 0.84
N THR A 75 -7.98 10.51 0.59
CA THR A 75 -7.87 11.88 1.12
C THR A 75 -8.06 12.94 0.04
N ASN A 76 -8.60 12.57 -1.13
CA ASN A 76 -8.73 13.46 -2.30
C ASN A 76 -7.41 14.18 -2.64
N ASP A 77 -6.29 13.48 -2.50
CA ASP A 77 -4.93 14.01 -2.73
C ASP A 77 -4.53 15.21 -1.85
N ASN A 78 -5.34 15.55 -0.83
CA ASN A 78 -5.10 16.65 0.10
C ASN A 78 -5.16 16.18 1.56
N PRO A 79 -4.18 15.36 2.01
CA PRO A 79 -4.17 14.81 3.36
C PRO A 79 -3.93 15.90 4.42
N SER A 80 -4.66 15.82 5.53
CA SER A 80 -4.38 16.59 6.74
C SER A 80 -3.18 16.04 7.52
N GLU A 81 -2.71 16.76 8.54
CA GLU A 81 -1.66 16.25 9.44
C GLU A 81 -2.07 14.96 10.16
N ASP A 82 -3.35 14.85 10.55
CA ASP A 82 -3.89 13.64 11.18
C ASP A 82 -3.92 12.45 10.21
N ASP A 83 -4.24 12.71 8.95
CA ASP A 83 -4.16 11.69 7.88
C ASP A 83 -2.73 11.20 7.69
N LEU A 84 -1.75 12.11 7.66
CA LEU A 84 -0.33 11.76 7.56
C LEU A 84 0.14 10.95 8.77
N ALA A 85 -0.32 11.29 9.97
CA ALA A 85 -0.03 10.51 11.17
C ALA A 85 -0.65 9.11 11.11
N ALA A 86 -1.89 8.99 10.62
CA ALA A 86 -2.54 7.70 10.40
C ALA A 86 -1.83 6.85 9.34
N PHE A 87 -1.37 7.47 8.26
CA PHE A 87 -0.58 6.81 7.22
C PHE A 87 0.76 6.31 7.75
N GLY A 88 1.44 7.09 8.58
CA GLY A 88 2.67 6.67 9.27
C GLY A 88 2.48 5.37 10.06
N ARG A 89 1.37 5.25 10.81
CA ARG A 89 1.04 4.04 11.57
C ARG A 89 0.84 2.81 10.68
N LEU A 90 0.35 2.98 9.44
CA LEU A 90 0.23 1.89 8.47
C LEU A 90 1.62 1.36 8.05
N PHE A 91 2.59 2.26 7.84
CA PHE A 91 3.98 1.87 7.53
C PHE A 91 4.64 1.14 8.70
N GLU A 92 4.53 1.68 9.90
CA GLU A 92 5.10 1.08 11.13
C GLU A 92 4.55 -0.32 11.39
N ARG A 93 3.23 -0.50 11.20
CA ARG A 93 2.56 -1.80 11.30
C ARG A 93 3.08 -2.83 10.29
N ASN A 94 3.67 -2.37 9.19
CA ASN A 94 4.28 -3.20 8.14
C ASN A 94 5.82 -3.26 8.25
N GLY A 95 6.39 -2.84 9.37
CA GLY A 95 7.82 -2.92 9.65
C GLY A 95 8.66 -1.84 8.96
N LEU A 96 8.04 -0.74 8.52
CA LEU A 96 8.70 0.39 7.89
C LEU A 96 8.73 1.61 8.80
N THR A 97 9.54 2.61 8.48
CA THR A 97 9.65 3.82 9.30
C THR A 97 8.62 4.88 8.92
N ARG A 98 8.30 5.77 9.86
CA ARG A 98 7.50 6.98 9.59
C ARG A 98 8.12 7.85 8.51
N ASP A 99 9.44 8.02 8.51
CA ASP A 99 10.16 8.80 7.49
C ASP A 99 9.99 8.21 6.09
N ALA A 100 10.01 6.87 5.97
CA ALA A 100 9.72 6.19 4.70
C ALA A 100 8.29 6.49 4.23
N ALA A 101 7.32 6.56 5.16
CA ALA A 101 5.94 6.93 4.84
C ALA A 101 5.86 8.36 4.29
N LEU A 102 6.50 9.33 4.95
CA LEU A 102 6.49 10.74 4.52
C LEU A 102 7.18 10.92 3.15
N LEU A 103 8.30 10.21 2.92
CA LEU A 103 8.98 10.20 1.62
C LEU A 103 8.09 9.62 0.51
N ALA A 104 7.37 8.52 0.80
CA ALA A 104 6.45 7.91 -0.16
C ALA A 104 5.28 8.84 -0.52
N VAL A 105 4.69 9.53 0.46
CA VAL A 105 3.64 10.54 0.22
C VAL A 105 4.19 11.70 -0.61
N GLY A 106 5.37 12.23 -0.28
CA GLY A 106 5.99 13.31 -1.04
C GLY A 106 6.20 12.94 -2.50
N ARG A 107 6.68 11.72 -2.77
CA ARG A 107 6.83 11.19 -4.14
C ARG A 107 5.48 11.03 -4.84
N ALA A 108 4.46 10.53 -4.15
CA ALA A 108 3.14 10.33 -4.72
C ALA A 108 2.44 11.66 -5.05
N LEU A 109 2.55 12.68 -4.19
CA LEU A 109 2.01 14.02 -4.43
C LEU A 109 2.62 14.66 -5.70
N GLN A 110 3.92 14.44 -5.96
CA GLN A 110 4.58 14.90 -7.19
C GLN A 110 4.04 14.25 -8.47
N LEU A 111 3.36 13.10 -8.36
CA LEU A 111 2.75 12.42 -9.50
C LEU A 111 1.34 12.92 -9.81
N VAL A 112 0.61 13.41 -8.81
CA VAL A 112 -0.79 13.88 -8.94
C VAL A 112 -0.90 15.39 -9.12
N ALA A 113 0.12 16.15 -8.72
CA ALA A 113 0.18 17.60 -8.95
C ALA A 113 0.50 18.01 -10.42
N ARG A 114 0.43 17.06 -11.35
CA ARG A 114 0.68 17.25 -12.79
C ARG A 114 -0.62 17.29 -13.56
#